data_AF-A0A0N7FRN8-F1
#
_entry.id   AF-A0A0N7FRN8-F1
#
_cell.length_a   1.000
_cell.length_b   1.000
_cell.length_c   1.000
_cell.angle_alpha   90.00
_cell.angle_beta   90.00
_cell.angle_gamma   90.00
#
_symmetry.space_group_name_H-M   'P 1'
#
loop_
_entity.id
_entity.type
_entity.pdbx_description
1 polymer ?
#
loop_
_entity_poly.entity_id
_entity_poly.type
_entity_poly.pdbx_seq_one_letter_code
_entity_poly.pdbx_strand_id
1 'polypeptide(L)'
;MTMDHGMRLQLLVRLAQHRMDMSALIDPVERLRLVGELMRHWGEQRGKLGLDASLGSQMGTIMEWKGAAPRTGSSGARILVSGAGLDHAAAEVDAAVAELARRDARGATLAKLAELRYLHGVTVREQMREVGLAEDADRTYRNWVKALHLQVLAILGARAGRVRLPTVRRVSMQLACNMDAT
;
A
#
# COMPACT_ATOMS: atom_id res chain seq x y z
N MET A 1 38.03 -7.97 11.41
CA MET A 1 37.54 -7.56 10.07
C MET A 1 36.19 -6.88 10.25
N THR A 2 36.16 -5.54 10.32
CA THR A 2 34.99 -4.72 10.68
C THR A 2 34.64 -3.65 9.63
N MET A 3 35.33 -3.65 8.47
CA MET A 3 35.21 -2.60 7.45
C MET A 3 33.90 -2.62 6.65
N ASP A 4 33.13 -3.70 6.69
CA ASP A 4 31.89 -3.85 5.91
C ASP A 4 30.69 -3.08 6.49
N HIS A 5 30.68 -2.84 7.81
CA HIS A 5 29.57 -2.13 8.47
C HIS A 5 29.56 -0.62 8.17
N GLY A 6 30.73 0.01 8.08
CA GLY A 6 30.86 1.44 7.81
C GLY A 6 30.37 1.84 6.41
N MET A 7 30.75 1.06 5.39
CA MET A 7 30.28 1.31 4.01
C MET A 7 28.78 1.10 3.85
N ARG A 8 28.22 0.09 4.53
CA ARG A 8 26.78 -0.20 4.47
C ARG A 8 25.94 0.93 5.10
N LEU A 9 26.40 1.49 6.21
CA LEU A 9 25.76 2.67 6.82
C LEU A 9 25.87 3.90 5.92
N GLN A 10 27.04 4.15 5.31
CA GLN A 10 27.21 5.26 4.38
C GLN A 10 26.31 5.15 3.13
N LEU A 11 26.15 3.93 2.60
CA LEU A 11 25.25 3.68 1.48
C LEU A 11 23.79 3.94 1.86
N LEU A 12 23.36 3.50 3.04
CA LEU A 12 22.01 3.73 3.54
C LEU A 12 21.73 5.23 3.76
N VAL A 13 22.70 5.97 4.30
CA VAL A 13 22.60 7.42 4.48
C VAL A 13 22.52 8.13 3.12
N ARG A 14 23.33 7.76 2.13
CA ARG A 14 23.25 8.35 0.78
C ARG A 14 21.92 8.05 0.08
N LEU A 15 21.40 6.83 0.24
CA LEU A 15 20.10 6.46 -0.32
C LEU A 15 18.94 7.20 0.37
N ALA A 16 19.03 7.40 1.69
CA ALA A 16 18.07 8.21 2.43
C ALA A 16 18.13 9.68 1.99
N GLN A 17 19.33 10.24 1.85
CA GLN A 17 19.55 11.62 1.41
C GLN A 17 19.04 11.84 -0.02
N HIS A 18 19.43 10.98 -0.97
CA HIS A 18 18.94 11.04 -2.35
C HIS A 18 17.40 10.94 -2.41
N ARG A 19 16.79 10.12 -1.56
CA ARG A 19 15.32 10.01 -1.48
C ARG A 19 14.68 11.27 -0.90
N MET A 20 15.32 11.93 0.07
CA MET A 20 14.89 13.23 0.60
C MET A 20 15.04 14.33 -0.44
N ASP A 21 16.16 14.39 -1.15
CA ASP A 21 16.43 15.37 -2.20
C ASP A 21 15.43 15.21 -3.36
N MET A 22 15.20 13.97 -3.83
CA MET A 22 14.17 13.67 -4.84
C MET A 22 12.75 14.00 -4.34
N SER A 23 12.48 13.87 -3.04
CA SER A 23 11.20 14.30 -2.48
C SER A 23 11.08 15.83 -2.44
N ALA A 24 12.17 16.56 -2.18
CA ALA A 24 12.22 18.02 -2.14
C ALA A 24 12.10 18.66 -3.53
N LEU A 25 12.50 17.94 -4.59
CA LEU A 25 12.34 18.37 -5.98
C LEU A 25 10.87 18.37 -6.45
N ILE A 26 9.99 17.62 -5.78
CA ILE A 26 8.56 17.64 -6.07
C ILE A 26 7.88 18.66 -5.16
N ASP A 27 7.31 19.70 -5.77
CA ASP A 27 6.53 20.72 -5.09
C ASP A 27 5.43 20.07 -4.20
N PRO A 28 5.21 20.54 -2.96
CA PRO A 28 4.20 19.97 -2.07
C PRO A 28 2.79 19.89 -2.65
N VAL A 29 2.40 20.83 -3.52
CA VAL A 29 1.09 20.81 -4.20
C VAL A 29 1.05 19.68 -5.21
N GLU A 30 2.12 19.54 -6.00
CA GLU A 30 2.24 18.46 -6.99
C GLU A 30 2.20 17.08 -6.34
N ARG A 31 2.84 16.92 -5.17
CA ARG A 31 2.77 15.66 -4.42
C ARG A 31 1.34 15.31 -3.99
N LEU A 32 0.56 16.29 -3.53
CA LEU A 32 -0.84 16.07 -3.17
C LEU A 32 -1.69 15.76 -4.40
N ARG A 33 -1.39 16.40 -5.54
CA ARG A 33 -2.03 16.10 -6.83
C ARG A 33 -1.82 14.63 -7.21
N LEU A 34 -0.58 14.15 -7.17
CA LEU A 34 -0.21 12.75 -7.46
C LEU A 34 -0.90 11.76 -6.51
N VAL A 35 -0.99 12.08 -5.22
CA VAL A 35 -1.75 11.25 -4.25
C VAL A 35 -3.23 11.21 -4.63
N GLY A 36 -3.81 12.33 -5.03
CA GLY A 36 -5.18 12.38 -5.53
C GLY A 36 -5.40 11.50 -6.77
N GLU A 37 -4.43 11.45 -7.69
CA GLU A 37 -4.46 10.56 -8.86
C GLU A 37 -4.36 9.09 -8.46
N LEU A 38 -3.47 8.74 -7.52
CA LEU A 38 -3.37 7.39 -6.97
C LEU A 38 -4.67 6.93 -6.30
N MET A 39 -5.32 7.81 -5.53
CA MET A 39 -6.61 7.49 -4.91
C MET A 39 -7.72 7.31 -5.93
N ARG A 40 -7.73 8.09 -7.02
CA ARG A 40 -8.67 7.90 -8.12
C ARG A 40 -8.46 6.56 -8.81
N HIS A 41 -7.22 6.24 -9.16
CA HIS A 41 -6.84 4.95 -9.74
C HIS A 41 -7.25 3.78 -8.83
N TRP A 42 -7.03 3.88 -7.52
CA TRP A 42 -7.51 2.88 -6.55
C TRP A 42 -9.03 2.69 -6.60
N GLY A 43 -9.80 3.77 -6.64
CA GLY A 43 -11.25 3.73 -6.78
C GLY A 43 -11.70 3.04 -8.07
N GLU A 44 -11.08 3.38 -9.20
CA GLU A 44 -11.32 2.75 -10.50
C GLU A 44 -11.01 1.25 -10.49
N GLN A 45 -9.87 0.85 -9.91
CA GLN A 45 -9.48 -0.56 -9.78
C GLN A 45 -10.44 -1.34 -8.87
N ARG A 46 -10.86 -0.78 -7.74
CA ARG A 46 -11.87 -1.40 -6.87
C ARG A 46 -13.23 -1.51 -7.54
N GLY A 47 -13.64 -0.50 -8.32
CA GLY A 47 -14.88 -0.54 -9.10
C GLY A 47 -14.86 -1.66 -10.15
N LYS A 48 -13.72 -1.86 -10.83
CA LYS A 48 -13.53 -2.95 -11.80
C LYS A 48 -13.59 -4.33 -11.16
N LEU A 49 -12.99 -4.53 -9.98
CA LEU A 49 -13.07 -5.81 -9.28
C LEU A 49 -14.49 -6.14 -8.79
N GLY A 50 -15.36 -5.14 -8.56
CA GLY A 50 -16.79 -5.39 -8.30
C GLY A 50 -17.57 -5.91 -9.53
N LEU A 51 -17.02 -5.69 -10.74
CA LEU A 51 -17.63 -6.10 -12.01
C LEU A 51 -16.95 -7.34 -12.63
N ASP A 52 -15.68 -7.61 -12.30
CA ASP A 52 -14.84 -8.62 -12.95
C ASP A 52 -14.17 -9.60 -11.96
N ALA A 53 -14.60 -9.64 -10.69
CA ALA A 53 -14.25 -10.72 -9.77
C ALA A 53 -14.99 -12.03 -10.14
N SER A 54 -14.88 -12.45 -11.39
CA SER A 54 -14.91 -13.87 -11.70
C SER A 54 -13.63 -14.45 -11.08
N LEU A 55 -13.79 -15.11 -9.94
CA LEU A 55 -12.74 -15.97 -9.38
C LEU A 55 -12.26 -16.86 -10.52
N GLY A 56 -11.05 -16.60 -11.03
CA GLY A 56 -10.44 -17.44 -12.07
C GLY A 56 -10.60 -18.89 -11.64
N SER A 57 -11.27 -19.68 -12.48
CA SER A 57 -11.66 -21.03 -12.07
C SER A 57 -10.44 -21.81 -11.59
N GLN A 58 -10.59 -22.61 -10.53
CA GLN A 58 -9.52 -23.53 -10.08
C GLN A 58 -8.98 -24.37 -11.25
N MET A 59 -9.85 -24.73 -12.19
CA MET A 59 -9.48 -25.46 -13.42
C MET A 59 -8.56 -24.64 -14.33
N GLY A 60 -8.81 -23.34 -14.51
CA GLY A 60 -7.95 -22.45 -15.30
C GLY A 60 -6.55 -22.31 -14.71
N THR A 61 -6.45 -22.19 -13.38
CA THR A 61 -5.15 -22.19 -12.68
C THR A 61 -4.44 -23.54 -12.82
N ILE A 62 -5.17 -24.66 -12.75
CA ILE A 62 -4.58 -26.00 -12.94
C ILE A 62 -4.08 -26.18 -14.38
N MET A 63 -4.81 -25.69 -15.38
CA MET A 63 -4.42 -25.74 -16.79
C MET A 63 -3.19 -24.88 -17.09
N GLU A 64 -3.12 -23.67 -16.56
CA GLU A 64 -1.98 -22.76 -16.72
C GLU A 64 -0.68 -23.39 -16.18
N TRP A 65 -0.74 -23.98 -14.98
CA TRP A 65 0.42 -24.55 -14.31
C TRP A 65 0.63 -26.05 -14.59
N LYS A 66 -0.15 -26.64 -15.50
CA LYS A 66 -0.14 -28.08 -15.83
C LYS A 66 -0.08 -28.98 -14.59
N GLY A 67 -0.83 -28.63 -13.54
CA GLY A 67 -0.88 -29.37 -12.27
C GLY A 67 0.26 -29.12 -11.27
N ALA A 68 1.24 -28.27 -11.59
CA ALA A 68 2.34 -27.91 -10.67
C ALA A 68 2.19 -26.45 -10.21
N ALA A 69 1.34 -26.21 -9.20
CA ALA A 69 1.25 -24.89 -8.58
C ALA A 69 2.65 -24.42 -8.11
N PRO A 70 3.02 -23.13 -8.30
CA PRO A 70 4.33 -22.63 -7.90
C PRO A 70 4.61 -22.91 -6.42
N ARG A 71 5.48 -23.88 -6.12
CA ARG A 71 5.87 -24.26 -4.74
C ARG A 71 6.90 -23.29 -4.14
N THR A 72 6.78 -22.00 -4.41
CA THR A 72 7.81 -21.04 -4.01
C THR A 72 7.18 -19.86 -3.28
N GLY A 73 6.89 -20.07 -2.00
CA GLY A 73 6.62 -19.03 -1.01
C GLY A 73 7.84 -18.65 -0.17
N SER A 74 9.08 -18.81 -0.67
CA SER A 74 10.28 -18.48 0.12
C SER A 74 10.74 -17.02 0.02
N SER A 75 10.06 -16.20 -0.78
CA SER A 75 10.21 -14.74 -0.78
C SER A 75 8.81 -14.17 -0.99
N GLY A 76 8.39 -13.23 -0.14
CA GLY A 76 7.00 -12.79 0.03
C GLY A 76 6.35 -12.06 -1.16
N ALA A 77 6.69 -12.41 -2.39
CA ALA A 77 5.94 -12.03 -3.57
C ALA A 77 4.62 -12.80 -3.57
N ARG A 78 3.53 -12.14 -3.15
CA ARG A 78 2.20 -12.51 -3.59
C ARG A 78 2.18 -12.32 -5.10
N ILE A 79 2.47 -13.38 -5.85
CA ILE A 79 2.16 -13.42 -7.27
C ILE A 79 0.64 -13.35 -7.32
N LEU A 80 0.11 -12.15 -7.61
CA LEU A 80 -1.28 -11.99 -7.97
C LEU A 80 -1.50 -12.90 -9.16
N VAL A 81 -2.22 -13.99 -8.94
CA VAL A 81 -2.57 -14.97 -9.97
C VAL A 81 -3.21 -14.21 -11.12
N SER A 82 -2.53 -14.17 -12.27
CA SER A 82 -3.10 -13.79 -13.57
C SER A 82 -4.05 -12.58 -13.59
N GLY A 83 -3.68 -11.46 -12.96
CA GLY A 83 -4.50 -10.23 -12.97
C GLY A 83 -5.75 -10.25 -12.07
N ALA A 84 -5.94 -11.29 -11.27
CA ALA A 84 -7.02 -11.40 -10.29
C ALA A 84 -6.66 -10.65 -8.99
N GLY A 85 -6.73 -9.32 -9.03
CA GLY A 85 -6.55 -8.46 -7.85
C GLY A 85 -6.13 -7.04 -8.20
N LEU A 86 -6.19 -6.14 -7.20
CA LEU A 86 -5.71 -4.76 -7.36
C LEU A 86 -4.24 -4.78 -7.80
N ASP A 87 -3.87 -3.93 -8.75
CA ASP A 87 -2.45 -3.71 -9.03
C ASP A 87 -1.71 -3.21 -7.77
N HIS A 88 -0.38 -3.29 -7.78
CA HIS A 88 0.41 -3.00 -6.58
C HIS A 88 0.13 -1.59 -6.01
N ALA A 89 -0.03 -0.59 -6.87
CA ALA A 89 -0.31 0.78 -6.45
C ALA A 89 -1.69 0.89 -5.77
N ALA A 90 -2.73 0.32 -6.37
CA ALA A 90 -4.06 0.30 -5.78
C ALA A 90 -4.10 -0.55 -4.50
N ALA A 91 -3.39 -1.68 -4.43
CA ALA A 91 -3.32 -2.50 -3.22
C ALA A 91 -2.63 -1.78 -2.05
N GLU A 92 -1.60 -0.96 -2.31
CA GLU A 92 -0.96 -0.14 -1.28
C GLU A 92 -1.87 0.98 -0.78
N VAL A 93 -2.64 1.62 -1.67
CA VAL A 93 -3.65 2.62 -1.28
C VAL A 93 -4.77 1.96 -0.46
N ASP A 94 -5.25 0.79 -0.86
CA ASP A 94 -6.26 0.03 -0.11
C ASP A 94 -5.79 -0.29 1.31
N ALA A 95 -4.55 -0.78 1.43
CA ALA A 95 -3.94 -1.04 2.73
C ALA A 95 -3.77 0.25 3.56
N ALA A 96 -3.42 1.37 2.93
CA ALA A 96 -3.28 2.66 3.61
C ALA A 96 -4.62 3.20 4.12
N VAL A 97 -5.69 3.08 3.34
CA VAL A 97 -7.06 3.47 3.75
C VAL A 97 -7.55 2.56 4.89
N ALA A 98 -7.29 1.25 4.80
CA ALA A 98 -7.64 0.32 5.87
C ALA A 98 -6.85 0.58 7.18
N GLU A 99 -5.58 0.98 7.07
CA GLU A 99 -4.77 1.40 8.22
C GLU A 99 -5.31 2.70 8.84
N LEU A 100 -5.70 3.67 8.01
CA LEU A 100 -6.32 4.92 8.46
C LEU A 100 -7.62 4.67 9.23
N ALA A 101 -8.47 3.77 8.74
CA ALA A 101 -9.74 3.42 9.37
C ALA A 101 -9.59 2.82 10.78
N ARG A 102 -8.50 2.07 11.02
CA ARG A 102 -8.24 1.40 12.31
C ARG A 102 -7.55 2.28 13.35
N ARG A 103 -7.04 3.45 12.96
CA ARG A 103 -6.17 4.28 13.82
C ARG A 103 -6.95 4.99 14.91
N ASP A 104 -7.96 5.76 14.53
CA ASP A 104 -8.79 6.57 15.44
C ASP A 104 -10.10 6.96 14.75
N ALA A 105 -11.02 7.59 15.50
CA ALA A 105 -12.33 8.00 14.99
C ALA A 105 -12.23 8.98 13.81
N ARG A 106 -11.26 9.89 13.83
CA ARG A 106 -11.04 10.85 12.73
C ARG A 106 -10.52 10.14 11.49
N GLY A 107 -9.63 9.17 11.65
CA GLY A 107 -9.14 8.29 10.61
C GLY A 107 -10.26 7.47 9.97
N ALA A 108 -11.18 6.93 10.78
CA ALA A 108 -12.38 6.27 10.28
C ALA A 108 -13.24 7.22 9.42
N THR A 109 -13.46 8.47 9.83
CA THR A 109 -14.20 9.44 9.02
C THR A 109 -13.47 9.80 7.72
N LEU A 110 -12.14 9.92 7.75
CA LEU A 110 -11.34 10.17 6.54
C LEU A 110 -11.36 8.97 5.58
N ALA A 111 -11.34 7.74 6.10
CA ALA A 111 -11.49 6.53 5.30
C ALA A 111 -12.88 6.46 4.65
N LYS A 112 -13.95 6.77 5.39
CA LYS A 112 -15.31 6.91 4.84
C LYS A 112 -15.36 7.96 3.73
N LEU A 113 -14.71 9.12 3.92
CA LEU A 113 -14.61 10.15 2.90
C LEU A 113 -13.89 9.64 1.63
N ALA A 114 -12.84 8.82 1.78
CA ALA A 114 -12.13 8.24 0.65
C ALA A 114 -13.02 7.31 -0.19
N GLU A 115 -13.79 6.44 0.47
CA GLU A 115 -14.72 5.53 -0.20
C GLU A 115 -15.82 6.31 -0.93
N LEU A 116 -16.48 7.26 -0.26
CA LEU A 116 -17.52 8.09 -0.87
C LEU A 116 -17.00 8.85 -2.10
N ARG A 117 -15.79 9.43 -1.98
CA ARG A 117 -15.23 10.29 -3.02
C ARG A 117 -14.67 9.54 -4.22
N TYR A 118 -13.94 8.46 -4.00
CA TYR A 118 -13.18 7.79 -5.06
C TYR A 118 -13.79 6.46 -5.52
N LEU A 119 -14.52 5.77 -4.64
CA LEU A 119 -15.18 4.51 -4.99
C LEU A 119 -16.62 4.73 -5.45
N HIS A 120 -17.42 5.45 -4.68
CA HIS A 120 -18.84 5.65 -4.99
C HIS A 120 -19.11 6.85 -5.89
N GLY A 121 -18.19 7.82 -5.95
CA GLY A 121 -18.34 9.00 -6.81
C GLY A 121 -19.53 9.88 -6.44
N VAL A 122 -19.99 9.83 -5.18
CA VAL A 122 -21.16 10.61 -4.71
C VAL A 122 -20.89 12.12 -4.77
N THR A 123 -21.96 12.92 -4.80
CA THR A 123 -21.86 14.38 -4.87
C THR A 123 -21.14 14.97 -3.64
N VAL A 124 -20.46 16.11 -3.77
CA VAL A 124 -19.75 16.76 -2.64
C VAL A 124 -20.69 17.02 -1.45
N ARG A 125 -21.92 17.46 -1.73
CA ARG A 125 -22.95 17.70 -0.71
C ARG A 125 -23.29 16.44 0.08
N GLU A 126 -23.44 15.31 -0.60
CA GLU A 126 -23.69 14.01 0.02
C GLU A 126 -22.47 13.51 0.81
N GLN A 127 -21.27 13.72 0.28
CA GLN A 127 -20.03 13.43 1.03
C GLN A 127 -20.00 14.21 2.35
N MET A 128 -20.29 15.51 2.32
CA MET A 128 -20.29 16.37 3.50
C MET A 128 -21.32 15.90 4.53
N ARG A 129 -22.55 15.60 4.08
CA ARG A 129 -23.60 15.05 4.95
C ARG A 129 -23.16 13.77 5.64
N GLU A 130 -22.58 12.83 4.89
CA GLU A 130 -22.17 11.52 5.40
C GLU A 130 -20.98 11.58 6.37
N VAL A 131 -20.13 12.60 6.26
CA VAL A 131 -19.00 12.81 7.20
C VAL A 131 -19.32 13.77 8.34
N GLY A 132 -20.56 14.26 8.43
CA GLY A 132 -21.02 15.16 9.48
C GLY A 132 -20.56 16.62 9.33
N LEU A 133 -20.28 17.06 8.09
CA LEU A 133 -20.00 18.46 7.77
C LEU A 133 -21.29 19.16 7.30
N ALA A 134 -21.43 20.45 7.66
CA ALA A 134 -22.48 21.30 7.11
C ALA A 134 -22.30 21.47 5.59
N GLU A 135 -23.40 21.47 4.83
CA GLU A 135 -23.37 21.42 3.35
C GLU A 135 -22.73 22.67 2.70
N ASP A 136 -22.58 23.77 3.43
CA ASP A 136 -21.97 25.04 3.01
C ASP A 136 -20.51 25.22 3.47
N ALA A 137 -19.95 24.24 4.17
CA ALA A 137 -18.60 24.30 4.73
C ALA A 137 -17.49 23.96 3.71
N ASP A 138 -17.50 24.58 2.53
CA ASP A 138 -16.59 24.27 1.40
C ASP A 138 -15.11 24.31 1.78
N ARG A 139 -14.69 25.32 2.56
CA ARG A 139 -13.31 25.45 3.02
C ARG A 139 -12.93 24.29 3.95
N THR A 140 -13.83 23.90 4.84
CA THR A 140 -13.62 22.79 5.76
C THR A 140 -13.54 21.48 4.98
N TYR A 141 -14.44 21.26 4.03
CA TYR A 141 -14.40 20.10 3.16
C TYR A 141 -13.07 20.00 2.38
N ARG A 142 -12.60 21.09 1.76
CA ARG A 142 -11.28 21.12 1.09
C ARG A 142 -10.13 20.80 2.04
N ASN A 143 -10.18 21.29 3.28
CA ASN A 143 -9.19 20.97 4.30
C ASN A 143 -9.22 19.48 4.69
N TRP A 144 -10.41 18.87 4.73
CA TRP A 144 -10.57 17.44 4.99
C TRP A 144 -10.03 16.57 3.85
N VAL A 145 -10.29 16.93 2.60
CA VAL A 145 -9.70 16.23 1.44
C VAL A 145 -8.17 16.35 1.46
N LYS A 146 -7.64 17.55 1.75
CA LYS A 146 -6.19 17.76 1.92
C LYS A 146 -5.62 16.91 3.06
N ALA A 147 -6.33 16.84 4.19
CA ALA A 147 -5.92 16.01 5.33
C ALA A 147 -5.91 14.52 4.98
N LEU A 148 -6.92 14.04 4.25
CA LEU A 148 -6.97 12.68 3.72
C LEU A 148 -5.72 12.38 2.88
N HIS A 149 -5.40 13.23 1.90
CA HIS A 149 -4.23 13.06 1.04
C HIS A 149 -2.92 13.05 1.83
N LEU A 150 -2.76 13.95 2.81
CA LEU A 150 -1.58 13.99 3.67
C LEU A 150 -1.43 12.73 4.52
N GLN A 151 -2.51 12.22 5.10
CA GLN A 151 -2.49 11.00 5.91
C GLN A 151 -2.16 9.76 5.07
N VAL A 152 -2.79 9.62 3.90
CA VAL A 152 -2.51 8.52 2.97
C VAL A 152 -1.05 8.57 2.52
N LEU A 153 -0.54 9.75 2.14
CA LEU A 153 0.86 9.93 1.76
C LEU A 153 1.81 9.53 2.90
N ALA A 154 1.53 9.93 4.13
CA ALA A 154 2.35 9.58 5.29
C ALA A 154 2.40 8.06 5.52
N ILE A 155 1.25 7.39 5.42
CA ILE A 155 1.16 5.92 5.57
C ILE A 155 1.91 5.22 4.43
N LEU A 156 1.71 5.64 3.18
CA LEU A 156 2.43 5.10 2.02
C LEU A 156 3.95 5.28 2.17
N GLY A 157 4.40 6.45 2.65
CA GLY A 157 5.81 6.71 2.93
C GLY A 157 6.38 5.75 3.98
N ALA A 158 5.66 5.55 5.09
CA ALA A 158 6.06 4.61 6.14
C ALA A 158 6.12 3.15 5.63
N ARG A 159 5.12 2.74 4.83
CA ARG A 159 5.06 1.40 4.25
C ARG A 159 6.17 1.14 3.23
N ALA A 160 6.47 2.11 2.37
CA ALA A 160 7.58 2.03 1.43
C ALA A 160 8.97 2.00 2.10
N GLY A 161 9.07 2.41 3.38
CA GLY A 161 10.25 2.21 4.20
C GLY A 161 10.36 0.78 4.75
N ARG A 162 9.24 0.21 5.23
CA ARG A 162 9.17 -1.16 5.79
C ARG A 162 9.42 -2.25 4.76
N VAL A 163 8.89 -2.10 3.54
CA VAL A 163 9.07 -3.09 2.44
C VAL A 163 10.56 -3.24 2.03
N ARG A 164 11.40 -2.22 2.27
CA ARG A 164 12.83 -2.25 1.94
C ARG A 164 13.70 -2.87 3.02
N LEU A 165 13.17 -3.18 4.20
CA LEU A 165 13.89 -3.95 5.20
C LEU A 165 13.72 -5.42 4.83
N PRO A 166 14.78 -6.14 4.39
CA PRO A 166 14.70 -7.57 4.22
C PRO A 166 14.23 -8.16 5.55
N THR A 167 13.10 -8.86 5.54
CA THR A 167 12.68 -9.66 6.68
C THR A 167 13.66 -10.81 6.79
N VAL A 168 14.81 -10.58 7.42
CA VAL A 168 15.74 -11.65 7.77
C VAL A 168 15.06 -12.45 8.86
N ARG A 169 14.32 -13.48 8.47
CA ARG A 169 13.91 -14.54 9.38
C ARG A 169 15.22 -15.13 9.89
N ARG A 170 15.63 -14.82 11.12
CA ARG A 170 16.70 -15.53 11.82
C ARG A 170 16.20 -16.95 12.05
N VAL A 171 16.25 -17.79 11.02
CA VAL A 171 16.21 -19.23 11.18
C VAL A 171 17.57 -19.59 11.74
N SER A 172 17.62 -19.79 13.06
CA SER A 172 18.72 -20.51 13.68
C SER A 172 18.76 -21.90 13.03
N MET A 173 19.61 -22.08 12.01
CA MET A 173 20.06 -23.41 11.61
C MET A 173 20.89 -23.94 12.78
N GLN A 174 20.26 -24.67 13.70
CA GLN A 174 21.00 -25.57 14.57
C GLN A 174 21.56 -26.65 13.66
N LEU A 175 22.88 -26.64 13.48
CA LEU A 175 23.63 -27.75 12.91
C LEU A 175 23.43 -28.92 13.87
N ALA A 176 22.53 -29.84 13.54
CA ALA A 176 22.45 -31.12 14.21
C ALA A 176 23.66 -31.94 13.75
N CYS A 177 24.75 -31.85 14.49
CA CYS A 177 25.86 -32.79 14.39
C CYS A 177 25.39 -34.14 14.96
N ASN A 178 24.77 -34.97 14.12
CA ASN A 178 24.60 -36.40 14.42
C ASN A 178 25.36 -37.20 13.37
N MET A 179 26.60 -37.53 13.68
CA MET A 179 27.18 -38.81 13.27
C MET A 179 27.71 -39.45 14.54
N ASP A 180 26.81 -40.19 15.20
CA ASP A 180 27.17 -41.13 16.24
C ASP A 180 27.92 -42.32 15.64
N ALA A 181 28.90 -42.75 16.42
CA ALA A 181 29.63 -44.00 16.40
C ALA A 181 28.92 -45.19 15.72
N THR A 182 29.67 -45.89 14.87
CA THR A 182 29.99 -47.32 15.05
C THR A 182 31.30 -47.64 14.35
#